data_AF-A0A7K1K335-F1
#
_entry.id   AF-A0A7K1K335-F1
#
_cell.length_a   1.000
_cell.length_b   1.000
_cell.length_c   1.000
_cell.angle_alpha   90.00
_cell.angle_beta   90.00
_cell.angle_gamma   90.00
#
_symmetry.space_group_name_H-M   'P 1'
#
loop_
_entity.id
_entity.type
_entity.pdbx_description
1 polymer ?
#
loop_
_entity_poly.entity_id
_entity_poly.type
_entity_poly.pdbx_seq_one_letter_code
_entity_poly.pdbx_strand_id
1 'polypeptide(L)'
;MANTEVERHNGVDVEDVPSAAWGWSHMNIKVIHIGGVLSAIFLLVMMHGNHIGHVENWFLISFSAFIFLAVGRDWWLRRRGWIR
;
A
#
# COMPACT_ATOMS: atom_id res chain seq x y z
N MET A 1 25.82 25.67 -18.47
CA MET A 1 26.36 24.52 -19.21
C MET A 1 25.23 23.57 -19.46
N ALA A 2 25.00 23.16 -20.71
CA ALA A 2 24.02 22.11 -21.01
C ALA A 2 24.68 20.77 -20.68
N ASN A 3 24.19 20.08 -19.66
CA ASN A 3 24.62 18.73 -19.32
C ASN A 3 24.06 17.75 -20.36
N THR A 4 24.91 16.91 -20.93
CA THR A 4 24.54 15.80 -21.83
C THR A 4 24.19 14.53 -21.06
N GLU A 5 24.13 14.61 -19.74
CA GLU A 5 23.80 13.48 -18.86
C GLU A 5 22.29 13.23 -18.95
N VAL A 6 21.91 12.00 -19.28
CA VAL A 6 20.50 11.59 -19.25
C VAL A 6 20.01 11.73 -17.81
N GLU A 7 19.14 12.70 -17.58
CA GLU A 7 18.48 12.92 -16.30
C GLU A 7 17.72 11.63 -15.95
N ARG A 8 18.22 10.87 -14.96
CA ARG A 8 17.60 9.62 -14.55
C ARG A 8 16.36 9.96 -13.74
N HIS A 9 15.22 10.05 -14.43
CA HIS A 9 13.93 10.18 -13.78
C HIS A 9 13.60 8.86 -13.06
N ASN A 10 13.78 8.84 -11.73
CA ASN A 10 13.55 7.66 -10.88
C ASN A 10 12.05 7.42 -10.58
N GLY A 11 11.15 8.20 -11.19
CA GLY A 11 9.70 8.11 -10.95
C GLY A 11 9.25 8.68 -9.60
N VAL A 12 10.13 9.41 -8.90
CA VAL A 12 9.87 10.07 -7.61
C VAL A 12 10.50 11.45 -7.66
N ASP A 13 9.71 12.47 -7.30
CA ASP A 13 10.19 13.85 -7.24
C ASP A 13 11.07 14.04 -6.00
N VAL A 14 12.19 14.76 -6.17
CA VAL A 14 13.09 15.11 -5.05
C VAL A 14 12.39 15.99 -4.02
N GLU A 15 11.35 16.72 -4.45
CA GLU A 15 10.49 17.52 -3.58
C GLU A 15 9.68 16.65 -2.61
N ASP A 16 9.23 15.48 -3.05
CA ASP A 16 8.53 14.50 -2.21
C ASP A 16 9.51 13.66 -1.38
N VAL A 17 10.65 13.28 -1.98
CA VAL A 17 11.70 12.49 -1.32
C VAL A 17 13.08 13.11 -1.60
N PRO A 18 13.62 13.95 -0.69
CA PRO A 18 14.90 14.67 -0.91
C PRO A 18 16.11 13.78 -1.20
N SER A 19 16.06 12.53 -0.74
CA SER A 19 17.10 11.53 -0.94
C SER A 19 16.79 10.56 -2.09
N ALA A 20 15.90 10.90 -3.04
CA ALA A 20 15.50 10.00 -4.14
C ALA A 20 16.67 9.49 -5.01
N ALA A 21 17.81 10.19 -5.01
CA ALA A 21 19.04 9.77 -5.70
C ALA A 21 19.90 8.76 -4.90
N TRP A 22 19.66 8.58 -3.60
CA TRP A 22 20.53 7.82 -2.69
C TRP A 22 20.10 6.37 -2.47
N GLY A 23 19.07 5.90 -3.19
CA GLY A 23 18.65 4.50 -3.10
C GLY A 23 17.21 4.26 -3.55
N TRP A 24 16.65 3.15 -3.09
CA TRP A 24 15.30 2.74 -3.44
C TRP A 24 14.26 3.58 -2.69
N SER A 25 13.49 4.37 -3.44
CA SER A 25 12.50 5.31 -2.88
C SER A 25 11.10 5.18 -3.50
N HIS A 26 10.90 4.23 -4.42
CA HIS A 26 9.64 4.08 -5.15
C HIS A 26 9.12 2.63 -5.12
N MET A 27 7.88 2.43 -4.67
CA MET A 27 7.18 1.16 -4.84
C MET A 27 5.93 1.37 -5.68
N ASN A 28 5.69 0.47 -6.63
CA ASN A 28 4.49 0.53 -7.45
C ASN A 28 3.24 0.43 -6.57
N ILE A 29 2.40 1.45 -6.60
CA ILE A 29 1.19 1.53 -5.76
C ILE A 29 0.26 0.33 -5.96
N LYS A 30 0.22 -0.24 -7.18
CA LYS A 30 -0.58 -1.44 -7.46
C LYS A 30 -0.11 -2.63 -6.63
N VAL A 31 1.20 -2.77 -6.41
CA VAL A 31 1.77 -3.82 -5.56
C VAL A 31 1.34 -3.63 -4.11
N ILE A 32 1.33 -2.40 -3.62
CA ILE A 32 0.85 -2.08 -2.26
C ILE A 32 -0.64 -2.40 -2.12
N HIS A 33 -1.47 -2.02 -3.10
CA HIS A 33 -2.92 -2.34 -3.08
C HIS A 33 -3.18 -3.84 -3.09
N ILE A 34 -2.51 -4.58 -3.99
CA ILE A 34 -2.63 -6.03 -4.07
C ILE A 34 -2.17 -6.67 -2.76
N GLY A 35 -1.02 -6.24 -2.22
CA GLY A 35 -0.51 -6.70 -0.93
C GLY A 35 -1.51 -6.48 0.21
N GLY A 36 -2.07 -5.28 0.32
CA GLY A 36 -3.09 -4.96 1.32
C GLY A 36 -4.36 -5.80 1.18
N VAL A 37 -4.88 -5.97 -0.04
CA VAL A 37 -6.05 -6.83 -0.30
C VAL A 37 -5.76 -8.29 0.07
N LEU A 38 -4.60 -8.81 -0.34
CA LEU A 38 -4.19 -10.18 0.00
C LEU A 38 -4.04 -10.37 1.50
N SER A 39 -3.44 -9.41 2.22
CA SER A 39 -3.34 -9.44 3.68
C SER A 39 -4.73 -9.44 4.35
N ALA A 40 -5.66 -8.61 3.89
CA ALA A 40 -7.02 -8.56 4.44
C ALA A 40 -7.79 -9.87 4.21
N ILE A 41 -7.68 -10.46 3.00
CA ILE A 41 -8.27 -11.77 2.68
C ILE A 41 -7.64 -12.86 3.55
N PHE A 42 -6.31 -12.83 3.70
CA PHE A 42 -5.59 -13.80 4.52
C PHE A 42 -6.08 -13.80 5.98
N LEU A 43 -6.31 -12.62 6.57
CA LEU A 43 -6.90 -12.52 7.92
C LEU A 43 -8.29 -13.15 8.02
N LEU A 44 -9.12 -13.02 6.97
CA LEU A 44 -10.44 -13.67 6.95
C LEU A 44 -10.33 -15.19 6.81
N VAL A 45 -9.36 -15.68 6.02
CA VAL A 45 -9.07 -17.11 5.90
C VAL A 45 -8.61 -17.69 7.25
N MET A 46 -7.85 -16.93 8.05
CA MET A 46 -7.41 -17.36 9.38
C MET A 46 -8.55 -17.61 10.37
N MET A 47 -9.78 -17.15 10.10
CA MET A 47 -10.96 -17.50 10.90
C MET A 47 -11.34 -18.98 10.77
N HIS A 48 -10.89 -19.65 9.71
CA HIS A 48 -11.09 -21.08 9.52
C HIS A 48 -9.97 -21.88 10.17
N GLY A 49 -10.29 -22.60 11.25
CA GLY A 49 -9.30 -23.37 12.02
C GLY A 49 -9.89 -23.92 13.32
N ASN A 50 -9.02 -24.30 14.25
CA ASN A 50 -9.38 -24.90 15.54
C ASN A 50 -9.82 -23.87 16.60
N HIS A 51 -10.50 -22.80 16.19
CA HIS A 51 -10.90 -21.72 17.09
C HIS A 51 -12.13 -22.10 17.90
N ILE A 52 -12.00 -22.17 19.22
CA ILE A 52 -13.15 -22.38 20.13
C ILE A 52 -13.78 -21.05 20.54
N GLY A 53 -12.96 -20.02 20.75
CA GLY A 53 -13.42 -18.68 21.14
C GLY A 53 -13.65 -17.76 19.94
N HIS A 54 -14.60 -16.84 20.06
CA HIS A 54 -14.91 -15.85 19.01
C HIS A 54 -14.19 -14.50 19.18
N VAL A 55 -13.45 -14.31 20.28
CA VAL A 55 -12.74 -13.04 20.52
C VAL A 55 -11.71 -12.78 19.42
N GLU A 56 -10.92 -13.79 19.04
CA GLU A 56 -9.95 -13.66 17.95
C GLU A 56 -10.63 -13.30 16.62
N ASN A 57 -11.76 -13.94 16.30
CA ASN A 57 -12.50 -13.66 15.07
C ASN A 57 -12.91 -12.18 14.96
N TRP A 58 -13.31 -11.55 16.07
CA TRP A 58 -13.62 -10.11 16.07
C TRP A 58 -12.41 -9.25 15.75
N PHE A 59 -11.22 -9.61 16.25
CA PHE A 59 -9.98 -8.91 15.88
C PHE A 59 -9.64 -9.13 14.40
N LEU A 60 -9.69 -10.38 13.91
CA LEU A 60 -9.41 -10.69 12.50
C LEU A 60 -10.33 -9.92 11.55
N ILE A 61 -11.64 -9.90 11.84
CA ILE A 61 -12.63 -9.13 11.07
C ILE A 61 -12.32 -7.63 11.14
N SER A 62 -12.06 -7.09 12.33
CA SER A 62 -11.84 -5.65 12.52
C SER A 62 -10.59 -5.17 11.76
N PHE A 63 -9.48 -5.90 11.85
CA PHE A 63 -8.26 -5.55 11.12
C PHE A 63 -8.41 -5.75 9.61
N SER A 64 -9.08 -6.82 9.17
CA SER A 64 -9.38 -7.03 7.75
C SER A 64 -10.23 -5.88 7.18
N ALA A 65 -11.30 -5.50 7.88
CA ALA A 65 -12.14 -4.36 7.49
C ALA A 65 -11.35 -3.05 7.43
N PHE A 66 -10.48 -2.80 8.42
CA PHE A 66 -9.63 -1.62 8.44
C PHE A 66 -8.69 -1.55 7.23
N ILE A 67 -8.04 -2.67 6.88
CA ILE A 67 -7.14 -2.73 5.71
C ILE A 67 -7.91 -2.50 4.41
N PHE A 68 -9.08 -3.12 4.24
CA PHE A 68 -9.93 -2.90 3.06
C PHE A 68 -10.36 -1.43 2.94
N LEU A 69 -10.73 -0.79 4.05
CA LEU A 69 -11.07 0.63 4.07
C LEU A 69 -9.86 1.50 3.70
N ALA A 70 -8.67 1.20 4.23
CA ALA A 70 -7.46 1.95 3.92
C ALA A 70 -7.10 1.85 2.42
N VAL A 71 -7.07 0.63 1.87
CA VAL A 71 -6.76 0.40 0.45
C VAL A 71 -7.84 0.98 -0.46
N GLY A 72 -9.12 0.77 -0.13
CA GLY A 72 -10.24 1.31 -0.89
C GLY A 72 -10.26 2.83 -0.91
N ARG A 73 -9.97 3.47 0.24
CA ARG A 73 -9.82 4.93 0.34
C ARG A 73 -8.67 5.42 -0.52
N ASP A 74 -7.48 4.81 -0.41
CA ASP A 74 -6.30 5.23 -1.17
C ASP A 74 -6.53 5.10 -2.68
N TRP A 75 -7.08 3.97 -3.13
CA TRP A 75 -7.46 3.76 -4.53
C TRP A 75 -8.47 4.81 -5.02
N TRP A 76 -9.48 5.12 -4.23
CA TRP A 76 -10.49 6.11 -4.56
C TRP A 76 -9.93 7.53 -4.66
N LEU A 77 -9.09 7.94 -3.70
CA LEU A 77 -8.48 9.26 -3.67
C LEU A 77 -7.52 9.46 -4.85
N ARG A 78 -6.74 8.44 -5.21
CA ARG A 78 -5.89 8.46 -6.41
C ARG A 78 -6.70 8.50 -7.70
N ARG A 79 -7.80 7.74 -7.78
CA ARG A 79 -8.72 7.79 -8.93
C ARG A 79 -9.35 9.19 -9.12
N ARG A 80 -9.58 9.91 -8.02
CA ARG A 80 -10.06 11.30 -8.03
C ARG A 80 -8.95 12.33 -8.29
N GLY A 81 -7.69 11.91 -8.37
CA GLY A 81 -6.54 12.81 -8.55
C GLY A 81 -6.21 13.66 -7.32
N TRP A 82 -6.72 13.30 -6.14
CA TRP A 82 -6.45 14.06 -4.90
C TRP A 82 -5.08 13.74 -4.30
N ILE A 83 -4.54 12.57 -4.64
CA ILE A 83 -3.24 12.08 -4.18
C ILE A 83 -2.55 11.47 -5.40
N ARG A 84 -1.25 11.75 -5.56
CA ARG A 84 -0.40 11.17 -6.62
C ARG A 84 0.14 9.81 -6.18
#